data_AF-A0A3D5WF36-F1
#
_entry.id   AF-A0A3D5WF36-F1
#
_cell.length_a   1.000
_cell.length_b   1.000
_cell.length_c   1.000
_cell.angle_alpha   90.00
_cell.angle_beta   90.00
_cell.angle_gamma   90.00
#
_symmetry.space_group_name_H-M   'P 1'
#
loop_
_entity.id
_entity.type
_entity.pdbx_description
1 polymer ?
#
loop_
_entity_poly.entity_id
_entity_poly.type
_entity_poly.pdbx_seq_one_letter_code
_entity_poly.pdbx_strand_id
1 'polypeptide(L)'
;SLNPQRVFGHDVMSRIQAASNPNNAATMTGMIRKSIEGMCKRLLKRTGISYEQISRIVIAGNTVMLHLFFGMDITGMGKYPYPPVSLSAIVENA
;
A
#
# COMPACT_ATOMS: atom_id res chain seq x y z
N SER A 1 -6.28 -13.48 1.32
CA SER A 1 -6.39 -13.10 2.74
C SER A 1 -6.94 -11.69 2.83
N LEU A 2 -7.46 -11.27 3.98
CA LEU A 2 -7.83 -9.88 4.23
C LEU A 2 -6.57 -8.98 4.25
N ASN A 3 -6.75 -7.68 4.00
CA ASN A 3 -5.68 -6.70 4.13
C ASN A 3 -5.17 -6.68 5.59
N PRO A 4 -3.89 -7.00 5.85
CA PRO A 4 -3.36 -7.12 7.21
C PRO A 4 -3.33 -5.80 7.98
N GLN A 5 -3.42 -4.65 7.29
CA GLN A 5 -3.56 -3.34 7.94
C GLN A 5 -4.86 -3.18 8.75
N ARG A 6 -5.78 -4.15 8.70
CA ARG A 6 -6.99 -4.19 9.54
C ARG A 6 -6.72 -4.03 11.04
N VAL A 7 -5.51 -4.36 11.50
CA VAL A 7 -5.10 -4.16 12.91
C VAL A 7 -5.06 -2.69 13.32
N PHE A 8 -4.90 -1.77 12.36
CA PHE A 8 -4.92 -0.32 12.56
C PHE A 8 -6.29 0.30 12.25
N GLY A 9 -7.28 -0.52 11.91
CA GLY A 9 -8.62 -0.05 11.58
C GLY A 9 -9.26 -0.77 10.39
N HIS A 10 -10.59 -0.91 10.49
CA HIS A 10 -11.40 -1.61 9.49
C HIS A 10 -11.66 -0.77 8.23
N ASP A 11 -11.53 0.55 8.33
CA ASP A 11 -11.77 1.50 7.25
C ASP A 11 -10.53 2.39 6.99
N VAL A 12 -10.67 3.30 6.02
CA VAL A 12 -9.61 4.21 5.62
C VAL A 12 -9.38 5.32 6.66
N MET A 13 -10.43 5.82 7.32
CA MET A 13 -10.32 6.94 8.27
C MET A 13 -9.58 6.53 9.54
N SER A 14 -9.88 5.36 10.09
CA SER A 14 -9.18 4.78 11.23
C SER A 14 -7.69 4.57 10.94
N ARG A 15 -7.32 4.17 9.72
CA ARG A 15 -5.91 4.07 9.31
C ARG A 15 -5.24 5.43 9.17
N ILE A 16 -5.92 6.43 8.63
CA ILE A 16 -5.39 7.80 8.59
C ILE A 16 -5.11 8.30 10.01
N GLN A 17 -6.04 8.09 10.95
CA GLN A 17 -5.84 8.45 12.35
C GLN A 17 -4.63 7.72 12.94
N ALA A 18 -4.52 6.40 12.74
CA ALA A 18 -3.39 5.61 13.23
C ALA A 18 -2.04 6.05 12.64
N ALA A 19 -2.02 6.51 11.39
CA ALA A 19 -0.82 7.02 10.71
C ALA A 19 -0.29 8.34 11.27
N SER A 20 -1.05 9.02 12.14
CA SER A 20 -0.54 10.17 12.91
C SER A 20 0.67 9.78 13.79
N ASN A 21 0.81 8.49 14.10
CA ASN A 21 2.05 7.94 14.62
C ASN A 21 2.94 7.44 13.45
N PRO A 22 4.13 8.03 13.25
CA PRO A 22 5.04 7.64 12.17
C PRO A 22 5.43 6.15 12.19
N ASN A 23 5.55 5.54 13.37
CA ASN A 23 5.87 4.11 13.49
C ASN A 23 4.72 3.23 12.98
N ASN A 24 3.46 3.65 13.19
CA ASN A 24 2.30 2.95 12.65
C ASN A 24 2.24 3.11 11.13
N ALA A 25 2.51 4.31 10.60
CA ALA A 25 2.57 4.56 9.15
C ALA A 25 3.64 3.67 8.47
N ALA A 26 4.85 3.63 9.03
CA ALA A 26 5.93 2.75 8.54
C ALA A 26 5.54 1.27 8.64
N THR A 27 4.91 0.85 9.74
CA THR A 27 4.42 -0.52 9.92
C THR A 27 3.37 -0.88 8.87
N MET A 28 2.36 -0.02 8.66
CA MET A 28 1.33 -0.23 7.63
C MET A 28 1.91 -0.31 6.22
N THR A 29 2.92 0.50 5.92
CA THR A 29 3.67 0.46 4.65
C THR A 29 4.34 -0.90 4.46
N GLY A 30 5.06 -1.38 5.49
CA GLY A 30 5.67 -2.71 5.46
C GLY A 30 4.65 -3.84 5.32
N MET A 31 3.51 -3.75 6.01
CA MET A 31 2.45 -4.76 5.96
C MET A 31 1.86 -4.92 4.55
N ILE A 32 1.52 -3.82 3.86
CA ILE A 32 0.93 -3.89 2.53
C ILE A 32 1.93 -4.42 1.50
N ARG A 33 3.20 -3.98 1.56
CA ARG A 33 4.28 -4.47 0.69
C ARG A 33 4.51 -5.97 0.87
N LYS A 34 4.67 -6.44 2.12
CA LYS A 34 4.82 -7.87 2.43
C LYS A 34 3.60 -8.70 2.01
N SER A 35 2.39 -8.15 2.14
CA SER A 35 1.17 -8.85 1.73
C SER A 35 1.11 -9.06 0.22
N ILE A 36 1.41 -8.00 -0.55
CA ILE A 36 1.48 -8.04 -2.01
C ILE A 36 2.58 -8.99 -2.46
N GLU A 37 3.81 -8.84 -1.93
CA GLU A 37 4.94 -9.73 -2.23
C GLU A 37 4.58 -11.19 -1.97
N GLY A 38 3.96 -11.50 -0.83
CA GLY A 38 3.52 -12.85 -0.49
C GLY A 38 2.45 -13.38 -1.45
N MET A 39 1.52 -12.54 -1.91
CA MET A 39 0.53 -12.91 -2.94
C MET A 39 1.21 -13.22 -4.28
N CYS A 40 2.14 -12.37 -4.72
CA CYS A 40 2.92 -12.57 -5.94
C CYS A 40 3.72 -13.88 -5.86
N LYS A 41 4.49 -14.11 -4.79
CA LYS A 41 5.27 -15.35 -4.59
C LYS A 41 4.39 -16.61 -4.64
N ARG A 42 3.21 -16.58 -4.02
CA ARG A 42 2.25 -17.70 -4.09
C ARG A 42 1.72 -17.91 -5.50
N LEU A 43 1.42 -16.84 -6.23
CA LEU A 43 0.96 -16.93 -7.62
C LEU A 43 2.04 -17.54 -8.52
N LEU A 44 3.26 -17.01 -8.45
CA LEU A 44 4.40 -17.52 -9.22
C LEU A 44 4.65 -19.00 -8.93
N LYS A 45 4.70 -19.39 -7.65
CA LYS A 45 4.83 -20.80 -7.25
C LYS A 45 3.73 -21.70 -7.81
N ARG A 46 2.48 -21.22 -7.86
CA ARG A 46 1.34 -22.00 -8.41
C ARG A 46 1.39 -22.14 -9.93
N THR A 47 1.93 -21.14 -10.62
CA THR A 47 2.00 -21.09 -12.09
C THR A 47 3.30 -21.67 -12.67
N GLY A 48 4.34 -21.81 -11.85
CA GLY A 48 5.69 -22.18 -12.32
C GLY A 48 6.41 -21.06 -13.07
N ILE A 49 5.83 -19.86 -13.16
CA ILE A 49 6.44 -18.69 -13.81
C ILE A 49 7.55 -18.13 -12.92
N SER A 50 8.71 -17.87 -13.50
CA SER A 50 9.83 -17.26 -12.81
C SER A 50 9.67 -15.73 -12.71
N TYR A 51 10.27 -15.11 -11.69
CA TYR A 51 10.14 -13.66 -11.50
C TYR A 51 10.79 -12.86 -12.64
N GLU A 52 11.82 -13.39 -13.29
CA GLU A 52 12.48 -12.81 -14.47
C GLU A 52 11.54 -12.72 -15.69
N GLN A 53 10.44 -13.47 -15.70
CA GLN A 53 9.44 -13.42 -16.76
C GLN A 53 8.39 -12.31 -16.53
N ILE A 54 8.45 -11.60 -15.40
CA ILE A 54 7.53 -10.50 -15.10
C ILE A 54 8.06 -9.24 -15.77
N SER A 55 7.42 -8.82 -16.86
CA SER A 55 7.79 -7.61 -17.60
C SER A 55 7.24 -6.32 -16.97
N ARG A 56 6.13 -6.39 -16.22
CA ARG A 56 5.49 -5.23 -15.61
C ARG A 56 4.63 -5.62 -14.41
N ILE A 57 4.59 -4.73 -13.42
CA ILE A 57 3.64 -4.77 -12.31
C ILE A 57 2.80 -3.49 -12.36
N VAL A 58 1.49 -3.63 -12.23
CA VAL A 58 0.55 -2.50 -12.11
C VAL A 58 -0.15 -2.60 -10.76
N ILE A 59 -0.09 -1.54 -9.97
CA ILE A 59 -0.71 -1.46 -8.65
C ILE A 59 -1.83 -0.44 -8.72
N ALA A 60 -3.05 -0.88 -8.42
CA ALA A 60 -4.23 -0.03 -8.34
C ALA A 60 -4.82 -0.08 -6.93
N GLY A 61 -5.30 1.07 -6.45
CA GLY A 61 -5.91 1.22 -5.14
C GLY A 61 -6.47 2.63 -4.99
N ASN A 62 -7.28 2.84 -3.95
CA ASN A 62 -7.67 4.20 -3.59
C ASN A 62 -6.45 5.03 -3.14
N THR A 63 -6.60 6.36 -3.11
CA THR A 63 -5.51 7.32 -2.83
C THR A 63 -4.74 6.98 -1.55
N VAL A 64 -5.44 6.69 -0.45
CA VAL A 64 -4.81 6.38 0.85
C VAL A 64 -4.01 5.09 0.79
N MET A 65 -4.55 4.05 0.15
CA MET A 65 -3.86 2.78 0.00
C MET A 65 -2.60 2.88 -0.86
N LEU A 66 -2.64 3.69 -1.92
CA LEU A 66 -1.46 3.96 -2.75
C LEU A 66 -0.40 4.74 -1.96
N HIS A 67 -0.79 5.76 -1.19
CA HIS A 67 0.16 6.51 -0.36
C HIS A 67 0.79 5.61 0.71
N LEU A 68 0.01 4.76 1.39
CA LEU A 68 0.56 3.76 2.31
C LEU A 68 1.50 2.78 1.60
N PHE A 69 1.20 2.37 0.37
CA PHE A 69 2.10 1.49 -0.37
C PHE A 69 3.44 2.17 -0.69
N PHE A 70 3.41 3.45 -1.08
CA PHE A 70 4.61 4.23 -1.37
C PHE A 70 5.31 4.80 -0.12
N GLY A 71 4.70 4.69 1.06
CA GLY A 71 5.23 5.26 2.31
C GLY A 71 5.09 6.79 2.39
N MET A 72 4.12 7.36 1.66
CA MET A 72 3.80 8.78 1.72
C MET A 72 2.90 9.10 2.91
N ASP A 73 2.98 10.34 3.38
CA ASP A 73 2.08 10.85 4.42
C ASP A 73 0.62 10.83 3.95
N ILE A 74 -0.26 10.34 4.84
CA ILE A 74 -1.71 10.29 4.62
C ILE A 74 -2.49 11.11 5.64
N THR A 75 -1.83 11.73 6.62
CA THR A 75 -2.49 12.44 7.73
C THR A 75 -3.35 13.60 7.22
N GLY A 76 -2.89 14.31 6.19
CA GLY A 76 -3.62 15.41 5.54
C GLY A 76 -4.98 14.98 4.97
N MET A 77 -5.11 13.74 4.49
CA MET A 77 -6.35 13.27 3.85
C MET A 77 -7.51 13.05 4.82
N GLY A 78 -7.26 13.05 6.13
CA GLY A 78 -8.29 12.95 7.17
C GLY A 78 -8.82 14.30 7.64
N LYS A 79 -8.23 15.42 7.19
CA LYS A 79 -8.53 16.76 7.68
C LYS A 79 -8.79 17.70 6.52
N TYR A 80 -9.92 18.42 6.54
CA TYR A 80 -10.25 19.45 5.55
C TYR A 80 -9.05 20.41 5.34
N PRO A 81 -8.61 20.69 4.10
CA PRO A 81 -9.26 20.42 2.81
C PRO A 81 -8.91 19.05 2.16
N TYR A 82 -8.51 18.07 2.96
CA TYR A 82 -8.19 16.69 2.56
C TYR A 82 -7.05 16.54 1.54
N PRO A 83 -5.92 17.26 1.68
CA PRO A 83 -4.85 17.22 0.68
C PRO A 83 -4.16 15.85 0.62
N PRO A 84 -4.01 15.24 -0.57
CA PRO A 84 -3.07 14.16 -0.79
C PRO A 84 -1.65 14.71 -1.06
N VAL A 85 -0.63 13.87 -0.91
CA VAL A 85 0.76 14.23 -1.28
C VAL A 85 0.92 14.27 -2.81
N SER A 86 0.29 13.32 -3.51
CA SER A 86 0.29 13.29 -4.99
C SER A 86 -0.98 12.63 -5.53
N LEU A 87 -1.44 13.10 -6.69
CA LEU A 87 -2.49 12.43 -7.48
C LEU A 87 -1.96 11.86 -8.80
N SER A 88 -0.67 12.07 -9.08
CA SER A 88 -0.03 11.60 -10.30
C SER A 88 0.24 10.10 -10.22
N ALA A 89 0.20 9.44 -11.38
CA ALA A 89 0.69 8.08 -11.50
C ALA A 89 2.20 8.04 -11.21
N ILE A 90 2.64 7.04 -10.45
CA ILE A 90 4.06 6.75 -10.24
C ILE A 90 4.46 5.68 -11.24
N VAL A 91 5.50 5.98 -12.02
CA VAL A 91 6.11 5.05 -12.97
C VAL A 91 7.56 4.87 -12.53
N GLU A 92 7.86 3.69 -11.99
CA GLU A 92 9.22 3.26 -11.69
C GLU A 92 9.66 2.29 -12.79
N ASN A 93 10.81 2.55 -13.41
CA ASN A 93 11.43 1.60 -14.32
C ASN A 93 12.30 0.65 -13.48
N ALA A 94 12.04 -0.65 -13.60
CA ALA A 94 12.85 -1.71 -13.00
C ALA A 94 14.16 -1.91 -13.78
#